data_AF-A0A523YYV5-F1
#
_entry.id   AF-A0A523YYV5-F1
#
_cell.length_a   1.000
_cell.length_b   1.000
_cell.length_c   1.000
_cell.angle_alpha   90.00
_cell.angle_beta   90.00
_cell.angle_gamma   90.00
#
_symmetry.space_group_name_H-M   'P 1'
#
loop_
_entity.id
_entity.type
_entity.pdbx_description
1 polymer ?
#
loop_
_entity_poly.entity_id
_entity_poly.type
_entity_poly.pdbx_seq_one_letter_code
_entity_poly.pdbx_strand_id
1 'polypeptide(L)'
;MSKLYNVAVVGATGLVGQEFLRIAMQRGFPIKALRLLASSRSAGRRVTVGEWELEVEETTSKSFAGVDVAFFSATTEVSQQLIPAAVKAGAVVIDDSAAWRMEPDVPLVVPEVNADDLDGHKGITAIPNCPTTPLVVTLWPIHRINPVKRIIVDTYQSVSGHGGQAVQELSVQARAVLDGNSASAHVFPHQIAFNLLPQVDVFLGSGYTKEEWKVINETKKIMHEPEMAVS
;
A
#
# COMPACT_ATOMS: atom_id res chain seq x y z
N MET A 1 -4.20 30.70 -8.10
CA MET A 1 -4.13 29.40 -8.80
C MET A 1 -3.60 28.38 -7.81
N SER A 2 -4.19 27.19 -7.72
CA SER A 2 -3.64 26.10 -6.89
C SER A 2 -2.23 25.75 -7.38
N LYS A 3 -1.32 25.46 -6.45
CA LYS A 3 0.03 24.97 -6.79
C LYS A 3 -0.11 23.64 -7.52
N LEU A 4 0.56 23.49 -8.67
CA LEU A 4 0.61 22.25 -9.43
C LEU A 4 1.91 21.49 -9.13
N TYR A 5 1.86 20.16 -9.15
CA TYR A 5 2.99 19.28 -8.76
C TYR A 5 3.46 18.37 -9.89
N ASN A 6 4.76 18.15 -9.99
CA ASN A 6 5.34 17.07 -10.78
C ASN A 6 5.27 15.77 -9.97
N VAL A 7 4.45 14.82 -10.43
CA VAL A 7 4.17 13.58 -9.70
C VAL A 7 4.87 12.40 -10.38
N ALA A 8 5.49 11.53 -9.59
CA ALA A 8 5.95 10.22 -10.05
C ALA A 8 5.14 9.10 -9.39
N VAL A 9 4.81 8.06 -10.15
CA VAL A 9 4.12 6.87 -9.63
C VAL A 9 4.98 5.65 -9.92
N VAL A 10 5.64 5.12 -8.87
CA VAL A 10 6.41 3.88 -8.93
C VAL A 10 5.48 2.70 -8.71
N GLY A 11 5.51 1.74 -9.63
CA GLY A 11 4.53 0.66 -9.68
C GLY A 11 3.27 1.03 -10.48
N ALA A 12 3.37 1.98 -11.42
CA ALA A 12 2.24 2.50 -12.20
C ALA A 12 1.45 1.42 -12.97
N THR A 13 2.04 0.26 -13.26
CA THR A 13 1.39 -0.85 -13.96
C THR A 13 0.73 -1.88 -13.03
N GLY A 14 0.93 -1.76 -11.72
CA GLY A 14 0.29 -2.62 -10.71
C GLY A 14 -1.12 -2.16 -10.35
N LEU A 15 -1.88 -3.02 -9.65
CA LEU A 15 -3.27 -2.73 -9.25
C LEU A 15 -3.38 -1.44 -8.42
N VAL A 16 -2.53 -1.28 -7.40
CA VAL A 16 -2.56 -0.10 -6.52
C VAL A 16 -2.11 1.16 -7.25
N GLY A 17 -1.05 1.09 -8.07
CA GLY A 17 -0.60 2.23 -8.88
C GLY A 17 -1.67 2.73 -9.86
N GLN A 18 -2.37 1.80 -10.54
CA GLN A 18 -3.49 2.13 -11.42
C GLN A 18 -4.66 2.77 -10.64
N GLU A 19 -4.98 2.24 -9.47
CA GLU A 19 -6.05 2.77 -8.63
C GLU A 19 -5.72 4.15 -8.06
N PHE A 20 -4.47 4.39 -7.65
CA PHE A 20 -3.97 5.70 -7.25
C PHE A 20 -4.17 6.73 -8.38
N LEU A 21 -3.75 6.39 -9.60
CA LEU A 21 -3.89 7.26 -10.77
C LEU A 21 -5.37 7.57 -11.06
N ARG A 22 -6.23 6.55 -11.01
CA ARG A 22 -7.68 6.69 -11.20
C ARG A 22 -8.30 7.65 -10.18
N ILE A 23 -7.98 7.47 -8.88
CA ILE A 23 -8.48 8.31 -7.79
C ILE A 23 -7.92 9.74 -7.91
N ALA A 24 -6.63 9.90 -8.22
CA ALA A 24 -6.01 11.21 -8.40
C ALA A 24 -6.73 12.02 -9.50
N MET A 25 -7.07 11.39 -10.63
CA MET A 25 -7.85 12.03 -11.70
C MET A 25 -9.28 12.34 -11.26
N GLN A 26 -9.96 11.37 -10.63
CA GLN A 26 -11.33 11.55 -10.14
C GLN A 26 -11.46 12.70 -9.14
N ARG A 27 -10.43 12.90 -8.30
CA ARG A 27 -10.39 13.97 -7.30
C ARG A 27 -9.81 15.29 -7.82
N GLY A 28 -9.42 15.36 -9.10
CA GLY A 28 -8.81 16.56 -9.69
C GLY A 28 -7.52 16.97 -8.99
N PHE A 29 -6.67 16.00 -8.60
CA PHE A 29 -5.40 16.29 -7.94
C PHE A 29 -4.54 17.20 -8.84
N PRO A 30 -3.94 18.28 -8.30
CA PRO A 30 -3.32 19.34 -9.10
C PRO A 30 -1.95 18.91 -9.67
N ILE A 31 -1.96 18.10 -10.71
CA ILE A 31 -0.75 17.57 -11.35
C ILE A 31 -0.35 18.46 -12.53
N LYS A 32 0.91 18.91 -12.52
CA LYS A 32 1.57 19.64 -13.61
C LYS A 32 2.14 18.69 -14.67
N ALA A 33 2.80 17.64 -14.23
CA ALA A 33 3.44 16.63 -15.04
C ALA A 33 3.41 15.29 -14.29
N LEU A 34 3.26 14.19 -15.03
CA LEU A 34 3.17 12.85 -14.46
C LEU A 34 4.24 11.95 -15.09
N ARG A 35 5.02 11.27 -14.25
CA ARG A 35 5.99 10.25 -14.64
C ARG A 35 5.51 8.88 -14.17
N LEU A 36 5.33 7.95 -15.09
CA LEU A 36 4.94 6.58 -14.78
C LEU A 36 6.19 5.70 -14.71
N LEU A 37 6.43 5.11 -13.55
CA LEU A 37 7.64 4.34 -13.26
C LEU A 37 7.27 2.90 -12.92
N ALA A 38 7.97 1.94 -13.49
CA ALA A 38 7.80 0.52 -13.17
C ALA A 38 9.13 -0.25 -13.29
N SER A 39 9.08 -1.58 -13.15
CA SER A 39 10.23 -2.45 -13.43
C SER A 39 10.59 -2.44 -14.93
N SER A 40 11.81 -2.84 -15.26
CA SER A 40 12.28 -2.98 -16.65
C SER A 40 11.35 -3.82 -17.53
N ARG A 41 10.72 -4.87 -16.96
CA ARG A 41 9.72 -5.71 -17.65
C ARG A 41 8.49 -4.93 -18.15
N SER A 42 8.18 -3.82 -17.50
CA SER A 42 7.00 -2.99 -17.81
C SER A 42 7.36 -1.71 -18.56
N ALA A 43 8.65 -1.39 -18.71
CA ALA A 43 9.09 -0.20 -19.43
C ALA A 43 8.70 -0.27 -20.92
N GLY A 44 8.39 0.88 -21.52
CA GLY A 44 7.94 1.01 -22.90
C GLY A 44 6.45 0.79 -23.12
N ARG A 45 5.69 0.39 -22.09
CA ARG A 45 4.23 0.29 -22.19
C ARG A 45 3.59 1.67 -22.22
N ARG A 46 2.58 1.86 -23.07
CA ARG A 46 1.73 3.06 -23.07
C ARG A 46 0.56 2.87 -22.11
N VAL A 47 0.32 3.83 -21.23
CA VAL A 47 -0.79 3.85 -20.28
C VAL A 47 -1.55 5.16 -20.42
N THR A 48 -2.87 5.06 -20.49
CA THR A 48 -3.76 6.22 -20.51
C THR A 48 -4.18 6.59 -19.09
N VAL A 49 -3.95 7.84 -18.69
CA VAL A 49 -4.33 8.38 -17.39
C VAL A 49 -5.12 9.66 -17.62
N GLY A 50 -6.45 9.59 -17.51
CA GLY A 50 -7.31 10.71 -17.90
C GLY A 50 -7.09 11.08 -19.36
N GLU A 51 -6.69 12.32 -19.63
CA GLU A 51 -6.39 12.82 -20.97
C GLU A 51 -4.94 12.57 -21.40
N TRP A 52 -4.11 12.00 -20.53
CA TRP A 52 -2.69 11.77 -20.82
C TRP A 52 -2.44 10.38 -21.40
N GLU A 53 -1.61 10.32 -22.42
CA GLU A 53 -1.06 9.08 -22.94
C GLU A 53 0.46 9.07 -22.71
N LEU A 54 0.88 8.28 -21.72
CA LEU A 54 2.24 8.30 -21.20
C LEU A 54 2.92 6.95 -21.43
N GLU A 55 4.21 6.99 -21.71
CA GLU A 55 5.05 5.79 -21.70
C GLU A 55 5.53 5.51 -20.27
N VAL A 56 5.53 4.24 -19.88
CA VAL A 56 6.07 3.77 -18.61
C VAL A 56 7.59 3.68 -18.73
N GLU A 57 8.31 4.38 -17.87
CA GLU A 57 9.77 4.36 -17.80
C GLU A 57 10.26 3.33 -16.75
N GLU A 58 11.48 2.84 -16.92
CA GLU A 58 12.13 2.03 -15.89
C GLU A 58 12.47 2.88 -14.65
N THR A 59 12.18 2.34 -13.48
CA THR A 59 12.48 2.99 -12.20
C THR A 59 13.95 2.82 -11.87
N THR A 60 14.67 3.94 -11.76
CA THR A 60 16.08 4.00 -11.36
C THR A 60 16.28 5.10 -10.32
N SER A 61 17.46 5.14 -9.69
CA SER A 61 17.80 6.22 -8.76
C SER A 61 17.82 7.62 -9.40
N LYS A 62 17.90 7.70 -10.74
CA LYS A 62 17.87 8.97 -11.50
C LYS A 62 16.46 9.41 -11.88
N SER A 63 15.45 8.54 -11.72
CA SER A 63 14.08 8.77 -12.18
C SER A 63 13.32 9.84 -11.38
N PHE A 64 13.92 10.42 -10.34
CA PHE A 64 13.24 11.36 -9.43
C PHE A 64 13.66 12.82 -9.60
N ALA A 65 14.53 13.13 -10.57
CA ALA A 65 14.90 14.52 -10.87
C ALA A 65 13.65 15.34 -11.25
N GLY A 66 13.45 16.46 -10.56
CA GLY A 66 12.33 17.39 -10.78
C GLY A 66 10.97 16.91 -10.28
N VAL A 67 10.91 15.79 -9.55
CA VAL A 67 9.67 15.27 -8.94
C VAL A 67 9.41 15.99 -7.62
N ASP A 68 8.20 16.50 -7.44
CA ASP A 68 7.76 17.11 -6.18
C ASP A 68 7.17 16.06 -5.23
N VAL A 69 6.36 15.15 -5.77
CA VAL A 69 5.69 14.08 -5.00
C VAL A 69 5.89 12.74 -5.72
N ALA A 70 6.34 11.73 -4.99
CA ALA A 70 6.49 10.37 -5.52
C ALA A 70 5.62 9.39 -4.72
N PHE A 71 4.66 8.77 -5.39
CA PHE A 71 3.89 7.66 -4.84
C PHE A 71 4.60 6.34 -5.14
N PHE A 72 4.86 5.54 -4.12
CA PHE A 72 5.52 4.26 -4.22
C PHE A 72 4.54 3.13 -3.90
N SER A 73 4.22 2.33 -4.91
CA SER A 73 3.52 1.05 -4.78
C SER A 73 4.43 -0.06 -5.34
N ALA A 74 5.44 -0.42 -4.57
CA ALA A 74 6.43 -1.44 -4.93
C ALA A 74 6.69 -2.39 -3.75
N THR A 75 7.52 -3.40 -3.97
CA THR A 75 7.91 -4.30 -2.88
C THR A 75 8.75 -3.56 -1.84
N THR A 76 8.78 -4.09 -0.62
CA THR A 76 9.56 -3.54 0.51
C THR A 76 11.01 -3.28 0.11
N GLU A 77 11.63 -4.21 -0.62
CA GLU A 77 13.03 -4.15 -1.05
C GLU A 77 13.26 -3.00 -2.04
N VAL A 78 12.35 -2.83 -3.01
CA VAL A 78 12.41 -1.74 -3.98
C VAL A 78 12.24 -0.39 -3.29
N SER A 79 11.29 -0.28 -2.36
CA SER A 79 11.08 0.93 -1.56
C SER A 79 12.32 1.27 -0.72
N GLN A 80 12.95 0.30 -0.04
CA GLN A 80 14.19 0.52 0.71
C GLN A 80 15.35 1.01 -0.18
N GLN A 81 15.46 0.46 -1.39
CA GLN A 81 16.53 0.81 -2.32
C GLN A 81 16.36 2.21 -2.95
N LEU A 82 15.13 2.58 -3.33
CA LEU A 82 14.91 3.73 -4.23
C LEU A 82 14.38 4.98 -3.52
N ILE A 83 13.68 4.85 -2.40
CA ILE A 83 13.15 6.01 -1.65
C ILE A 83 14.25 6.97 -1.22
N PRO A 84 15.43 6.53 -0.72
CA PRO A 84 16.52 7.44 -0.39
C PRO A 84 16.97 8.30 -1.58
N ALA A 85 16.94 7.76 -2.81
CA ALA A 85 17.27 8.51 -4.01
C ALA A 85 16.20 9.55 -4.37
N ALA A 86 14.92 9.21 -4.19
CA ALA A 86 13.80 10.14 -4.41
C ALA A 86 13.84 11.32 -3.43
N VAL A 87 14.04 11.04 -2.13
CA VAL A 87 14.18 12.07 -1.09
C VAL A 87 15.40 12.96 -1.36
N LYS A 88 16.54 12.35 -1.73
CA LYS A 88 17.76 13.11 -2.09
C LYS A 88 17.55 14.02 -3.32
N ALA A 89 16.68 13.62 -4.24
CA ALA A 89 16.30 14.44 -5.39
C ALA A 89 15.31 15.57 -5.05
N GLY A 90 14.83 15.63 -3.80
CA GLY A 90 13.93 16.67 -3.28
C GLY A 90 12.45 16.29 -3.27
N ALA A 91 12.09 15.07 -3.65
CA ALA A 91 10.69 14.63 -3.65
C ALA A 91 10.20 14.31 -2.23
N VAL A 92 8.93 14.61 -1.96
CA VAL A 92 8.20 14.01 -0.84
C VAL A 92 7.65 12.67 -1.29
N VAL A 93 8.00 11.61 -0.57
CA VAL A 93 7.62 10.24 -0.88
C VAL A 93 6.44 9.81 -0.04
N ILE A 94 5.44 9.21 -0.69
CA ILE A 94 4.33 8.50 -0.06
C ILE A 94 4.53 7.01 -0.37
N ASP A 95 4.92 6.22 0.62
CA ASP A 95 5.22 4.79 0.46
C ASP A 95 4.05 3.91 0.92
N ASP A 96 3.53 3.09 0.01
CA ASP A 96 2.50 2.09 0.28
C ASP A 96 3.08 0.77 0.80
N SER A 97 4.41 0.58 0.70
CA SER A 97 5.07 -0.63 1.18
C SER A 97 5.18 -0.68 2.72
N ALA A 98 5.59 -1.82 3.25
CA ALA A 98 5.87 -1.98 4.68
C ALA A 98 7.25 -1.43 5.10
N ALA A 99 8.08 -0.98 4.15
CA ALA A 99 9.51 -0.69 4.36
C ALA A 99 9.78 0.36 5.45
N TRP A 100 8.96 1.41 5.50
CA TRP A 100 9.23 2.57 6.34
C TRP A 100 8.16 2.78 7.44
N ARG A 101 7.13 1.95 7.49
CA ARG A 101 5.95 2.15 8.37
C ARG A 101 6.32 2.23 9.86
N MET A 102 7.29 1.43 10.29
CA MET A 102 7.69 1.35 11.70
C MET A 102 8.97 2.13 12.02
N GLU A 103 9.55 2.84 11.06
CA GLU A 103 10.70 3.70 11.32
C GLU A 103 10.29 4.89 12.22
N PRO A 104 11.06 5.23 13.27
CA PRO A 104 10.68 6.26 14.23
C PRO A 104 10.50 7.66 13.61
N ASP A 105 11.30 7.97 12.59
CA ASP A 105 11.33 9.27 11.92
C ASP A 105 10.38 9.37 10.71
N VAL A 106 9.62 8.31 10.40
CA VAL A 106 8.67 8.28 9.29
C VAL A 106 7.25 8.26 9.83
N PRO A 107 6.43 9.28 9.54
CA PRO A 107 5.03 9.29 9.95
C PRO A 107 4.23 8.23 9.17
N LEU A 108 3.46 7.44 9.91
CA LEU A 108 2.52 6.44 9.41
C LEU A 108 1.12 7.02 9.55
N VAL A 109 0.50 7.45 8.45
CA VAL A 109 -0.60 8.41 8.53
C VAL A 109 -1.90 7.86 7.95
N VAL A 110 -2.97 8.04 8.73
CA VAL A 110 -4.35 8.03 8.25
C VAL A 110 -4.90 9.44 8.47
N PRO A 111 -5.23 10.20 7.41
CA PRO A 111 -5.60 11.62 7.54
C PRO A 111 -6.75 11.89 8.53
N GLU A 112 -7.72 10.99 8.64
CA GLU A 112 -8.84 11.12 9.56
C GLU A 112 -8.47 10.87 11.04
N VAL A 113 -7.27 10.35 11.31
CA VAL A 113 -6.80 9.95 12.64
C VAL A 113 -5.67 10.86 13.14
N ASN A 114 -4.57 10.94 12.39
CA ASN A 114 -3.31 11.57 12.81
C ASN A 114 -2.67 12.43 11.71
N ALA A 115 -3.45 13.24 10.98
CA ALA A 115 -2.93 14.10 9.91
C ALA A 115 -1.78 15.02 10.35
N ASP A 116 -1.80 15.49 11.60
CA ASP A 116 -0.79 16.41 12.15
C ASP A 116 0.62 15.78 12.17
N ASP A 117 0.74 14.45 12.15
CA ASP A 117 2.03 13.75 12.09
C ASP A 117 2.80 14.05 10.79
N LEU A 118 2.11 14.51 9.74
CA LEU A 118 2.75 14.90 8.48
C LEU A 118 3.70 16.09 8.66
N ASP A 119 3.48 16.98 9.62
CA ASP A 119 4.36 18.14 9.86
C ASP A 119 5.79 17.73 10.24
N GLY A 120 5.95 16.52 10.81
CA GLY A 120 7.24 15.96 11.19
C GLY A 120 7.98 15.21 10.09
N HIS A 121 7.44 15.11 8.87
CA HIS A 121 8.02 14.26 7.84
C HIS A 121 9.42 14.74 7.42
N LYS A 122 10.36 13.81 7.21
CA LYS A 122 11.71 14.11 6.68
C LYS A 122 11.83 13.79 5.19
N GLY A 123 10.74 13.98 4.44
CA GLY A 123 10.62 13.69 3.01
C GLY A 123 10.01 12.32 2.70
N ILE A 124 9.65 11.53 3.72
CA ILE A 124 8.95 10.25 3.58
C ILE A 124 7.73 10.26 4.49
N THR A 125 6.60 9.77 3.99
CA THR A 125 5.43 9.33 4.77
C THR A 125 5.02 7.95 4.29
N ALA A 126 4.47 7.14 5.19
CA ALA A 126 4.03 5.78 4.88
C ALA A 126 2.50 5.65 4.99
N ILE A 127 1.94 4.85 4.10
CA ILE A 127 0.53 4.42 4.12
C ILE A 127 0.45 3.12 4.94
N PRO A 128 -0.51 2.99 5.87
CA PRO A 128 -0.73 1.76 6.62
C PRO A 128 -1.14 0.57 5.76
N ASN A 129 -1.04 -0.61 6.37
CA ASN A 129 -1.58 -1.85 5.85
C ASN A 129 -3.10 -1.73 5.65
N CYS A 130 -3.59 -2.37 4.59
CA CYS A 130 -4.96 -2.21 4.13
C CYS A 130 -6.06 -2.60 5.15
N PRO A 131 -5.93 -3.61 6.04
CA PRO A 131 -6.88 -3.81 7.15
C PRO A 131 -6.70 -2.81 8.30
N THR A 132 -5.52 -2.23 8.51
CA THR A 132 -5.28 -1.26 9.59
C THR A 132 -6.06 0.03 9.35
N THR A 133 -6.02 0.59 8.13
CA THR A 133 -6.68 1.86 7.80
C THR A 133 -8.17 1.89 8.18
N PRO A 134 -9.04 0.97 7.71
CA PRO A 134 -10.46 0.99 8.09
C PRO A 134 -10.68 0.70 9.58
N LEU A 135 -9.82 -0.10 10.22
CA LEU A 135 -9.88 -0.38 11.65
C LEU A 135 -9.71 0.92 12.45
N VAL A 136 -8.63 1.67 12.21
CA VAL A 136 -8.34 2.90 12.97
C VAL A 136 -9.31 4.03 12.63
N VAL A 137 -9.74 4.18 11.38
CA VAL A 137 -10.79 5.17 11.00
C VAL A 137 -12.09 4.91 11.76
N THR A 138 -12.46 3.64 11.94
CA THR A 138 -13.67 3.25 12.68
C THR A 138 -13.52 3.49 14.18
N LEU A 139 -12.36 3.14 14.75
CA LEU A 139 -12.15 3.18 16.19
C LEU A 139 -11.78 4.57 16.73
N TRP A 140 -11.11 5.40 15.94
CA TRP A 140 -10.64 6.72 16.37
C TRP A 140 -11.73 7.62 16.98
N PRO A 141 -12.90 7.83 16.34
CA PRO A 141 -13.95 8.66 16.94
C PRO A 141 -14.48 8.08 18.26
N ILE A 142 -14.53 6.75 18.40
CA ILE A 142 -14.94 6.08 19.64
C ILE A 142 -13.89 6.31 20.73
N HIS A 143 -12.62 6.05 20.39
CA HIS A 143 -11.48 6.17 21.29
C HIS A 143 -11.35 7.60 21.85
N ARG A 144 -11.58 8.63 21.03
CA ARG A 144 -11.55 10.04 21.46
C ARG A 144 -12.61 10.41 22.50
N ILE A 145 -13.72 9.68 22.57
CA ILE A 145 -14.82 9.92 23.53
C ILE A 145 -14.66 9.01 24.74
N ASN A 146 -14.34 7.74 24.51
CA ASN A 146 -14.14 6.73 25.53
C ASN A 146 -12.93 5.86 25.15
N PRO A 147 -11.78 6.03 25.81
CA PRO A 147 -10.54 5.36 25.45
C PRO A 147 -10.69 3.83 25.33
N VAL A 148 -10.47 3.33 24.11
CA VAL A 148 -10.43 1.90 23.81
C VAL A 148 -9.23 1.27 24.51
N LYS A 149 -9.46 0.25 25.33
CA LYS A 149 -8.40 -0.46 26.05
C LYS A 149 -7.92 -1.73 25.36
N ARG A 150 -8.82 -2.40 24.63
CA ARG A 150 -8.55 -3.65 23.94
C ARG A 150 -9.32 -3.75 22.64
N ILE A 151 -8.65 -4.23 21.61
CA ILE A 151 -9.19 -4.59 20.30
C ILE A 151 -8.97 -6.10 20.11
N ILE A 152 -10.00 -6.79 19.65
CA ILE A 152 -9.91 -8.15 19.11
C ILE A 152 -10.48 -8.07 17.70
N VAL A 153 -9.71 -8.47 16.69
CA VAL A 153 -10.11 -8.32 15.28
C VAL A 153 -9.81 -9.56 14.45
N ASP A 154 -10.86 -10.11 13.83
CA ASP A 154 -10.73 -11.17 12.82
C ASP A 154 -10.89 -10.56 11.43
N THR A 155 -9.95 -10.80 10.53
CA THR A 155 -9.96 -10.23 9.18
C THR A 155 -10.51 -11.21 8.14
N TYR A 156 -11.27 -10.68 7.19
CA TYR A 156 -11.78 -11.41 6.03
C TYR A 156 -11.20 -10.76 4.77
N GLN A 157 -9.91 -11.03 4.52
CA GLN A 157 -9.15 -10.33 3.49
C GLN A 157 -9.39 -10.94 2.09
N SER A 158 -9.56 -10.08 1.09
CA SER A 158 -9.71 -10.49 -0.30
C SER A 158 -8.37 -10.90 -0.92
N VAL A 159 -8.41 -11.78 -1.93
CA VAL A 159 -7.21 -12.20 -2.68
C VAL A 159 -6.52 -11.05 -3.42
N SER A 160 -7.23 -9.93 -3.67
CA SER A 160 -6.64 -8.76 -4.34
C SER A 160 -5.50 -8.13 -3.55
N GLY A 161 -5.44 -8.32 -2.23
CA GLY A 161 -4.31 -7.90 -1.40
C GLY A 161 -2.99 -8.59 -1.77
N HIS A 162 -3.05 -9.74 -2.45
CA HIS A 162 -1.88 -10.48 -2.96
C HIS A 162 -1.60 -10.20 -4.46
N GLY A 163 -2.23 -9.16 -5.01
CA GLY A 163 -1.97 -8.69 -6.37
C GLY A 163 -2.76 -9.43 -7.46
N GLY A 164 -2.52 -9.02 -8.72
CA GLY A 164 -3.32 -9.47 -9.87
C GLY A 164 -3.24 -10.97 -10.16
N GLN A 165 -2.10 -11.61 -9.85
CA GLN A 165 -1.95 -13.06 -10.02
C GLN A 165 -2.84 -13.85 -9.07
N ALA A 166 -3.01 -13.39 -7.82
CA ALA A 166 -3.90 -14.03 -6.85
C ALA A 166 -5.37 -13.94 -7.26
N VAL A 167 -5.79 -12.81 -7.86
CA VAL A 167 -7.14 -12.64 -8.43
C VAL A 167 -7.37 -13.60 -9.60
N GLN A 168 -6.38 -13.74 -10.47
CA GLN A 168 -6.43 -14.70 -11.58
C GLN A 168 -6.49 -16.15 -11.07
N GLU A 169 -5.68 -16.50 -10.07
CA GLU A 169 -5.69 -17.82 -9.45
C GLU A 169 -7.05 -18.18 -8.87
N LEU A 170 -7.64 -17.30 -8.06
CA LEU A 170 -8.99 -17.52 -7.53
C LEU A 170 -10.00 -17.77 -8.65
N SER A 171 -9.95 -16.96 -9.72
CA SER A 171 -10.86 -17.07 -10.85
C SER A 171 -10.71 -18.40 -11.60
N VAL A 172 -9.47 -18.86 -11.80
CA VAL A 172 -9.16 -20.13 -12.47
C VAL A 172 -9.58 -21.31 -11.59
N GLN A 173 -9.22 -21.29 -10.30
CA GLN A 173 -9.60 -22.35 -9.35
C GLN A 173 -11.11 -22.46 -9.21
N ALA A 174 -11.83 -21.33 -9.10
CA ALA A 174 -13.28 -21.34 -8.96
C ALA A 174 -13.98 -22.00 -10.16
N ARG A 175 -13.56 -21.70 -11.39
CA ARG A 175 -14.09 -22.36 -12.60
C ARG A 175 -13.79 -23.85 -12.59
N ALA A 176 -12.54 -24.24 -12.31
CA ALA A 176 -12.14 -25.65 -12.28
C ALA A 176 -13.00 -26.44 -11.28
N VAL A 177 -13.20 -25.93 -10.07
CA VAL A 177 -14.02 -26.59 -9.04
C VAL A 177 -15.49 -26.69 -9.47
N LEU A 178 -16.05 -25.64 -10.08
CA LEU A 178 -17.44 -25.65 -10.55
C LEU A 178 -17.66 -26.62 -11.72
N ASP A 179 -16.64 -26.85 -12.54
CA ASP A 179 -16.65 -27.84 -13.62
C ASP A 179 -16.37 -29.27 -13.12
N GLY A 180 -16.24 -29.48 -11.80
CA GLY A 180 -15.96 -30.78 -11.20
C GLY A 180 -14.49 -31.24 -11.32
N ASN A 181 -13.58 -30.34 -11.69
CA ASN A 181 -12.15 -30.60 -11.81
C ASN A 181 -11.39 -30.23 -10.53
N SER A 182 -10.17 -30.75 -10.37
CA SER A 182 -9.28 -30.34 -9.29
C SER A 182 -8.69 -28.95 -9.54
N ALA A 183 -8.56 -28.14 -8.48
CA ALA A 183 -7.89 -26.84 -8.52
C ALA A 183 -6.45 -26.94 -8.03
N SER A 184 -5.54 -26.25 -8.73
CA SER A 184 -4.12 -26.16 -8.36
C SER A 184 -3.79 -24.79 -7.78
N ALA A 185 -3.06 -24.78 -6.67
CA ALA A 185 -2.57 -23.57 -6.02
C ALA A 185 -1.13 -23.27 -6.45
N HIS A 186 -0.88 -22.03 -6.87
CA HIS A 186 0.44 -21.58 -7.35
C HIS A 186 0.90 -20.31 -6.62
N VAL A 187 -0.04 -19.41 -6.31
CA VAL A 187 0.17 -18.17 -5.55
C VAL A 187 -0.01 -18.44 -4.07
N PHE A 188 -1.08 -19.13 -3.69
CA PHE A 188 -1.34 -19.53 -2.32
C PHE A 188 -0.76 -20.93 -2.03
N PRO A 189 -0.42 -21.26 -0.77
CA PRO A 189 0.06 -22.60 -0.41
C PRO A 189 -1.02 -23.67 -0.56
N HIS A 190 -2.29 -23.28 -0.56
CA HIS A 190 -3.46 -24.15 -0.64
C HIS A 190 -4.54 -23.54 -1.54
N GLN A 191 -5.49 -24.37 -1.99
CA GLN A 191 -6.64 -23.91 -2.77
C GLN A 191 -7.36 -22.79 -2.01
N ILE A 192 -7.60 -21.67 -2.68
CA ILE A 192 -8.34 -20.52 -2.12
C ILE A 192 -9.79 -20.49 -2.58
N ALA A 193 -10.10 -21.05 -3.76
CA ALA A 193 -11.49 -21.15 -4.21
C ALA A 193 -12.33 -22.00 -3.25
N PHE A 194 -13.45 -21.43 -2.79
CA PHE A 194 -14.36 -22.07 -1.82
C PHE A 194 -13.68 -22.52 -0.52
N ASN A 195 -12.64 -21.79 -0.09
CA ASN A 195 -11.86 -22.12 1.11
C ASN A 195 -11.53 -20.86 1.93
N LEU A 196 -11.08 -21.05 3.17
CA LEU A 196 -10.53 -20.01 4.04
C LEU A 196 -9.12 -20.41 4.48
N LEU A 197 -8.16 -19.51 4.31
CA LEU A 197 -6.77 -19.73 4.72
C LEU A 197 -6.47 -18.85 5.94
N PRO A 198 -6.22 -19.44 7.13
CA PRO A 198 -5.92 -18.68 8.35
C PRO A 198 -4.43 -18.29 8.41
N GLN A 199 -3.90 -17.81 7.29
CA GLN A 199 -2.51 -17.36 7.20
C GLN A 199 -2.39 -16.32 6.09
N VAL A 200 -2.01 -15.09 6.48
CA VAL A 200 -1.59 -14.05 5.55
C VAL A 200 -0.16 -13.65 5.92
N ASP A 201 0.73 -13.62 4.93
CA ASP A 201 2.17 -13.44 5.14
C ASP A 201 2.80 -14.62 5.95
N VAL A 202 4.04 -14.46 6.41
CA VAL A 202 4.80 -15.52 7.11
C VAL A 202 4.50 -15.54 8.62
N PHE A 203 4.61 -16.72 9.24
CA PHE A 203 4.59 -16.83 10.71
C PHE A 203 5.85 -16.23 11.34
N LEU A 204 5.67 -15.61 12.50
CA LEU A 204 6.73 -15.12 13.38
C LEU A 204 6.94 -16.11 14.54
N GLY A 205 8.05 -15.96 15.28
CA GLY A 205 8.37 -16.82 16.43
C GLY A 205 7.35 -16.75 17.58
N SER A 206 6.46 -15.75 17.59
CA SER A 206 5.37 -15.59 18.56
C SER A 206 4.14 -16.45 18.26
N GLY A 207 4.07 -17.08 17.08
CA GLY A 207 2.87 -17.78 16.60
C GLY A 207 1.89 -16.89 15.83
N TYR A 208 2.02 -15.56 15.90
CA TYR A 208 1.32 -14.63 15.01
C TYR A 208 1.95 -14.61 13.63
N THR A 209 1.16 -14.27 12.62
CA THR A 209 1.63 -13.92 11.28
C THR A 209 2.18 -12.50 11.23
N LYS A 210 2.98 -12.21 10.20
CA LYS A 210 3.48 -10.86 9.94
C LYS A 210 2.34 -9.89 9.58
N GLU A 211 1.24 -10.37 9.00
CA GLU A 211 0.06 -9.52 8.76
C GLU A 211 -0.62 -9.10 10.07
N GLU A 212 -0.85 -10.03 10.99
CA GLU A 212 -1.39 -9.72 12.32
C GLU A 212 -0.46 -8.77 13.09
N TRP A 213 0.87 -8.99 12.99
CA TRP A 213 1.85 -8.09 13.58
C TRP A 213 1.76 -6.66 13.02
N LYS A 214 1.55 -6.49 11.70
CA LYS A 214 1.34 -5.16 11.11
C LYS A 214 0.10 -4.51 11.69
N VAL A 215 -1.05 -5.20 11.70
CA VAL A 215 -2.30 -4.66 12.26
C VAL A 215 -2.11 -4.19 13.70
N ILE A 216 -1.46 -4.99 14.54
CA ILE A 216 -1.18 -4.65 15.94
C ILE A 216 -0.30 -3.40 16.06
N ASN A 217 0.87 -3.39 15.42
CA ASN A 217 1.86 -2.34 15.64
C ASN A 217 1.53 -1.04 14.92
N GLU A 218 0.95 -1.13 13.73
CA GLU A 218 0.52 0.05 12.98
C GLU A 218 -0.66 0.73 13.69
N THR A 219 -1.63 -0.03 14.22
CA THR A 219 -2.74 0.53 15.02
C THR A 219 -2.22 1.35 16.20
N LYS A 220 -1.27 0.79 16.96
CA LYS A 220 -0.63 1.47 18.10
C LYS A 220 0.09 2.75 17.68
N LYS A 221 0.84 2.70 16.58
CA LYS A 221 1.59 3.85 16.07
C LYS A 221 0.64 4.96 15.59
N ILE A 222 -0.37 4.63 14.78
CA ILE A 222 -1.31 5.59 14.18
C ILE A 222 -2.19 6.27 15.25
N MET A 223 -2.65 5.50 16.24
CA MET A 223 -3.50 6.04 17.31
C MET A 223 -2.70 6.66 18.46
N HIS A 224 -1.36 6.67 18.39
CA HIS A 224 -0.45 7.10 19.46
C HIS A 224 -0.66 6.39 20.81
N GLU A 225 -0.97 5.09 20.76
CA GLU A 225 -1.36 4.28 21.92
C GLU A 225 -0.49 3.00 22.04
N PRO A 226 0.76 3.11 22.51
CA PRO A 226 1.72 1.98 22.54
C PRO A 226 1.28 0.81 23.43
N GLU A 227 0.50 1.11 24.48
CA GLU A 227 0.04 0.13 25.48
C GLU A 227 -1.33 -0.48 25.14
N MET A 228 -1.97 -0.09 24.04
CA MET A 228 -3.27 -0.65 23.65
C MET A 228 -3.16 -2.16 23.41
N ALA A 229 -4.03 -2.95 24.04
CA ALA A 229 -4.07 -4.38 23.77
C ALA A 229 -4.74 -4.62 22.41
N VAL A 230 -4.04 -5.24 21.47
CA VAL A 230 -4.57 -5.59 20.15
C VAL A 230 -4.24 -7.06 19.86
N SER A 231 -5.22 -7.82 19.41
CA SER A 231 -5.07 -9.23 19.01
C SER A 231 -5.92 -9.57 17.82
#